data_AF-A0A4R9J6E9-F1
#
_entry.id   AF-A0A4R9J6E9-F1
#
_cell.length_a   1.000
_cell.length_b   1.000
_cell.length_c   1.000
_cell.angle_alpha   90.00
_cell.angle_beta   90.00
_cell.angle_gamma   90.00
#
_symmetry.space_group_name_H-M   'P 1'
#
loop_
_entity.id
_entity.type
_entity.pdbx_description
1 polymer ?
#
loop_
_entity_poly.entity_id
_entity_poly.type
_entity_poly.pdbx_seq_one_letter_code
_entity_poly.pdbx_strand_id
1 'polypeptide(L)'
;MCAKRVSLLFTICFSIFQVSCAIQSENSGDPNTKAYYENAIINCLINGCDRELIITGGNSLPEGSSLVLSISLVHKPDSSSVTYNFSSSNPAIASVSPSSLIFTPSDYDIPQTLTITGASDDTDSTNNSIVISILTPDSETIPYPIVQKDNDKFLFATPVSYAGNFGSGGFADFVCQNEANNLFGSGLPSGTYKTFAVAGTWRRAMPSKIDWVLKPNKDYIDFAGGTFVKAFATDGNALFAFGTGSGISATAAGYWTGLQTDWSTASTCLGWTSSNPSDQGNFGGNSDPNVGGISTGTPDFCDTPKSVVCIQQ
;
A
#
# COMPACT_ATOMS: atom_id res chain seq x y z
N MET A 1 55.92 -49.79 -50.01
CA MET A 1 55.11 -49.55 -48.79
C MET A 1 53.86 -50.41 -48.85
N CYS A 2 53.81 -51.52 -48.13
CA CYS A 2 52.55 -52.23 -47.85
C CYS A 2 52.81 -53.34 -46.81
N ALA A 3 52.24 -53.18 -45.62
CA ALA A 3 52.14 -54.23 -44.60
C ALA A 3 50.69 -54.20 -44.08
N LYS A 4 49.90 -55.18 -44.52
CA LYS A 4 49.42 -56.37 -43.77
C LYS A 4 48.30 -56.09 -42.75
N ARG A 5 47.16 -56.76 -43.06
CA ARG A 5 45.87 -56.91 -42.38
C ARG A 5 45.92 -57.22 -40.88
N VAL A 6 44.92 -56.72 -40.13
CA VAL A 6 44.13 -57.49 -39.14
C VAL A 6 42.68 -56.98 -39.15
N SER A 7 41.71 -57.90 -39.17
CA SER A 7 40.27 -57.65 -39.08
C SER A 7 39.83 -57.77 -37.63
N LEU A 8 39.06 -56.82 -37.09
CA LEU A 8 38.38 -56.95 -35.80
C LEU A 8 36.95 -56.38 -35.94
N LEU A 9 35.95 -57.23 -35.68
CA LEU A 9 34.55 -56.85 -35.58
C LEU A 9 34.37 -55.83 -34.45
N PHE A 10 33.74 -54.68 -34.73
CA PHE A 10 33.27 -53.75 -33.72
C PHE A 10 31.77 -53.89 -33.53
N THR A 11 31.40 -54.39 -32.35
CA THR A 11 30.05 -54.30 -31.78
C THR A 11 29.65 -52.83 -31.65
N ILE A 12 28.53 -52.44 -32.26
CA ILE A 12 27.95 -51.10 -32.12
C ILE A 12 27.38 -51.01 -30.70
N CYS A 13 28.08 -50.30 -29.82
CA CYS A 13 27.56 -49.87 -28.53
C CYS A 13 26.69 -48.62 -28.78
N PHE A 14 25.38 -48.74 -28.55
CA PHE A 14 24.45 -47.60 -28.62
C PHE A 14 24.68 -46.72 -27.38
N SER A 15 25.59 -45.76 -27.49
CA SER A 15 25.79 -44.73 -26.47
C SER A 15 24.65 -43.72 -26.57
N ILE A 16 23.63 -43.88 -25.73
CA ILE A 16 22.61 -42.84 -25.51
C ILE A 16 23.33 -41.69 -24.79
N PHE A 17 23.76 -40.68 -25.55
CA PHE A 17 24.03 -39.36 -24.99
C PHE A 17 22.69 -38.79 -24.51
N GLN A 18 22.44 -38.88 -23.21
CA GLN A 18 21.47 -38.04 -22.52
C GLN A 18 21.99 -36.60 -22.65
N VAL A 19 21.51 -35.88 -23.66
CA VAL A 19 21.60 -34.43 -23.68
C VAL A 19 20.64 -33.97 -22.59
N SER A 20 21.16 -33.77 -21.39
CA SER A 20 20.45 -33.02 -20.35
C SER A 20 20.19 -31.64 -20.94
N CYS A 21 18.99 -31.42 -21.44
CA CYS A 21 18.48 -30.09 -21.68
C CYS A 21 18.27 -29.49 -20.29
N ALA A 22 19.30 -28.84 -19.77
CA ALA A 22 19.16 -27.92 -18.65
C ALA A 22 18.25 -26.79 -19.15
N ILE A 23 16.98 -26.83 -18.79
CA ILE A 23 16.13 -25.64 -18.86
C ILE A 23 16.56 -24.80 -17.66
N GLN A 24 17.22 -23.67 -17.92
CA GLN A 24 17.41 -22.63 -16.92
C GLN A 24 16.03 -22.21 -16.41
N SER A 25 15.70 -22.47 -15.14
CA SER A 25 14.65 -21.70 -14.49
C SER A 25 15.24 -20.33 -14.19
N GLU A 26 14.75 -19.30 -14.84
CA GLU A 26 14.93 -17.93 -14.34
C GLU A 26 14.14 -17.82 -13.04
N ASN A 27 14.77 -18.25 -11.95
CA ASN A 27 14.34 -17.96 -10.59
C ASN A 27 15.55 -17.34 -9.86
N SER A 28 16.00 -16.21 -10.41
CA SER A 28 16.73 -15.25 -9.60
C SER A 28 15.71 -14.74 -8.59
N GLY A 29 15.92 -14.95 -7.30
CA GLY A 29 15.09 -14.41 -6.22
C GLY A 29 15.13 -12.88 -6.15
N ASP A 30 14.91 -12.21 -7.27
CA ASP A 30 14.84 -10.77 -7.45
C ASP A 30 13.37 -10.33 -7.33
N PRO A 31 13.01 -9.62 -6.24
CA PRO A 31 11.65 -9.17 -5.96
C PRO A 31 11.11 -8.10 -6.95
N ASN A 32 11.88 -7.67 -7.95
CA ASN A 32 11.49 -6.59 -8.87
C ASN A 32 10.71 -7.03 -10.12
N THR A 33 10.48 -8.32 -10.35
CA THR A 33 9.72 -8.78 -11.53
C THR A 33 8.24 -8.99 -11.20
N LYS A 34 7.38 -8.14 -11.77
CA LYS A 34 5.91 -8.09 -11.56
C LYS A 34 5.13 -9.36 -11.95
N ALA A 35 5.77 -10.38 -12.53
CA ALA A 35 5.10 -11.51 -13.18
C ALA A 35 4.93 -12.77 -12.29
N TYR A 36 5.51 -12.82 -11.09
CA TYR A 36 5.65 -14.10 -10.38
C TYR A 36 4.42 -14.55 -9.56
N TYR A 37 3.43 -13.68 -9.27
CA TYR A 37 2.41 -13.99 -8.25
C TYR A 37 0.96 -14.09 -8.73
N GLU A 38 0.66 -13.87 -10.01
CA GLU A 38 -0.75 -13.89 -10.41
C GLU A 38 -1.33 -15.30 -10.62
N ASN A 39 -0.54 -16.34 -10.95
CA ASN A 39 -1.07 -17.70 -11.18
C ASN A 39 -0.02 -18.84 -11.05
N ALA A 40 1.01 -18.70 -10.22
CA ALA A 40 2.10 -19.69 -10.21
C ALA A 40 1.68 -21.03 -9.58
N ILE A 41 1.35 -21.99 -10.44
CA ILE A 41 1.60 -23.43 -10.26
C ILE A 41 2.99 -23.59 -9.63
N ILE A 42 3.05 -24.05 -8.38
CA ILE A 42 4.32 -24.41 -7.74
C ILE A 42 4.72 -25.76 -8.32
N ASN A 43 5.47 -25.71 -9.42
CA ASN A 43 5.87 -26.91 -10.14
C ASN A 43 6.97 -27.66 -9.37
N CYS A 44 6.72 -28.95 -9.19
CA CYS A 44 7.46 -29.90 -8.37
C CYS A 44 8.89 -30.13 -8.89
N LEU A 45 9.90 -29.92 -8.03
CA LEU A 45 11.20 -30.55 -8.17
C LEU A 45 11.24 -31.70 -7.17
N ILE A 46 11.15 -32.94 -7.68
CA ILE A 46 11.51 -34.25 -7.09
C ILE A 46 10.37 -35.27 -7.20
N ASN A 47 10.72 -36.47 -7.70
CA ASN A 47 9.88 -37.65 -7.95
C ASN A 47 8.65 -37.84 -7.02
N GLY A 48 7.48 -37.42 -7.50
CA GLY A 48 6.17 -37.63 -6.88
C GLY A 48 5.18 -36.58 -7.38
N CYS A 49 4.53 -36.82 -8.51
CA CYS A 49 3.68 -35.81 -9.18
C CYS A 49 2.33 -35.54 -8.48
N ASP A 50 2.13 -36.03 -7.26
CA ASP A 50 0.80 -36.13 -6.64
C ASP A 50 0.49 -35.03 -5.60
N ARG A 51 1.27 -33.93 -5.52
CA ARG A 51 1.17 -32.94 -4.42
C ARG A 51 1.44 -31.48 -4.80
N GLU A 52 0.95 -31.05 -5.96
CA GLU A 52 0.97 -29.64 -6.37
C GLU A 52 -0.04 -28.82 -5.54
N LEU A 53 0.41 -27.70 -4.96
CA LEU A 53 -0.43 -26.79 -4.17
C LEU A 53 -1.01 -25.69 -5.08
N ILE A 54 -2.31 -25.44 -4.96
CA ILE A 54 -2.96 -24.25 -5.51
C ILE A 54 -3.11 -23.25 -4.37
N ILE A 55 -2.57 -22.05 -4.53
CA ILE A 55 -2.73 -20.93 -3.59
C ILE A 55 -3.31 -19.74 -4.33
N THR A 56 -4.45 -19.23 -3.87
CA THR A 56 -5.08 -18.02 -4.40
C THR A 56 -5.29 -17.01 -3.28
N GLY A 57 -5.37 -15.71 -3.62
CA GLY A 57 -5.51 -14.61 -2.65
C GLY A 57 -4.45 -13.52 -2.83
N GLY A 58 -3.37 -13.82 -3.55
CA GLY A 58 -2.27 -12.88 -3.81
C GLY A 58 -1.32 -12.76 -2.62
N ASN A 59 -0.43 -11.78 -2.66
CA ASN A 59 0.67 -11.63 -1.70
C ASN A 59 0.76 -10.23 -1.06
N SER A 60 -0.28 -9.42 -1.19
CA SER A 60 -0.32 -8.06 -0.67
C SER A 60 -1.14 -8.03 0.62
N LEU A 61 -0.49 -7.74 1.74
CA LEU A 61 -1.11 -7.65 3.06
C LEU A 61 -1.15 -6.18 3.50
N PRO A 62 -2.29 -5.49 3.58
CA PRO A 62 -2.30 -4.15 4.17
C PRO A 62 -1.95 -4.20 5.66
N GLU A 63 -1.23 -3.19 6.14
CA GLU A 63 -1.05 -2.98 7.58
C GLU A 63 -2.39 -2.84 8.31
N GLY A 64 -2.43 -3.27 9.57
CA GLY A 64 -3.63 -3.32 10.40
C GLY A 64 -4.75 -4.25 9.91
N SER A 65 -4.53 -5.02 8.84
CA SER A 65 -5.56 -5.82 8.16
C SER A 65 -5.17 -7.29 8.00
N SER A 66 -5.90 -8.03 7.17
CA SER A 66 -5.67 -9.44 6.89
C SER A 66 -5.68 -9.76 5.41
N LEU A 67 -4.83 -10.71 5.02
CA LEU A 67 -4.80 -11.37 3.73
C LEU A 67 -5.36 -12.78 3.89
N VAL A 68 -6.36 -13.13 3.08
CA VAL A 68 -6.99 -14.44 3.10
C VAL A 68 -6.52 -15.24 1.89
N LEU A 69 -5.86 -16.36 2.15
CA LEU A 69 -5.43 -17.30 1.12
C LEU A 69 -6.37 -18.51 1.09
N SER A 70 -6.71 -18.96 -0.12
CA SER A 70 -7.39 -20.24 -0.34
C SER A 70 -6.40 -21.25 -0.89
N ILE A 71 -6.29 -22.39 -0.22
CA ILE A 71 -5.28 -23.43 -0.47
C ILE A 71 -5.96 -24.76 -0.76
N SER A 72 -5.58 -25.42 -1.84
CA SER A 72 -6.01 -26.80 -2.17
C SER A 72 -4.88 -27.56 -2.87
N LEU A 73 -5.07 -28.86 -3.09
CA LEU A 73 -4.17 -29.72 -3.85
C LEU A 73 -4.74 -29.97 -5.24
N VAL A 74 -3.86 -30.10 -6.24
CA VAL A 74 -4.25 -30.53 -7.60
C VAL A 74 -4.56 -32.03 -7.63
N HIS A 75 -3.80 -32.80 -6.87
CA HIS A 75 -3.86 -34.26 -6.89
C HIS A 75 -4.28 -34.82 -5.53
N LYS A 76 -5.02 -35.93 -5.59
CA LYS A 76 -5.53 -36.65 -4.44
C LYS A 76 -4.38 -37.38 -3.72
N PRO A 77 -4.25 -37.25 -2.38
CA PRO A 77 -3.33 -38.08 -1.61
C PRO A 77 -3.64 -39.59 -1.74
N ASP A 78 -2.61 -40.43 -1.91
CA ASP A 78 -2.77 -41.85 -2.25
C ASP A 78 -3.54 -42.70 -1.23
N SER A 79 -3.31 -42.50 0.07
CA SER A 79 -3.90 -43.37 1.10
C SER A 79 -4.15 -42.73 2.45
N SER A 80 -3.49 -41.62 2.79
CA SER A 80 -3.63 -40.94 4.07
C SER A 80 -3.72 -39.44 3.89
N SER A 81 -4.23 -38.76 4.92
CA SER A 81 -4.18 -37.32 4.98
C SER A 81 -2.73 -36.82 4.96
N VAL A 82 -2.52 -35.67 4.35
CA VAL A 82 -1.24 -34.96 4.31
C VAL A 82 -1.37 -33.64 5.07
N THR A 83 -0.34 -33.28 5.82
CA THR A 83 -0.32 -32.06 6.65
C THR A 83 0.69 -31.07 6.10
N TYR A 84 0.24 -29.85 5.85
CA TYR A 84 1.10 -28.71 5.54
C TYR A 84 1.14 -27.79 6.75
N ASN A 85 2.34 -27.39 7.19
CA ASN A 85 2.50 -26.46 8.31
C ASN A 85 2.96 -25.10 7.81
N PHE A 86 2.44 -24.04 8.41
CA PHE A 86 2.67 -22.66 8.03
C PHE A 86 3.34 -21.92 9.17
N SER A 87 4.39 -21.17 8.86
CA SER A 87 5.04 -20.28 9.82
C SER A 87 5.46 -18.98 9.15
N SER A 88 5.44 -17.89 9.91
CA SER A 88 5.92 -16.59 9.44
C SER A 88 7.40 -16.41 9.78
N SER A 89 8.18 -15.86 8.85
CA SER A 89 9.56 -15.44 9.10
C SER A 89 9.66 -14.31 10.13
N ASN A 90 8.58 -13.53 10.30
CA ASN A 90 8.50 -12.49 11.33
C ASN A 90 7.05 -12.35 11.86
N PRO A 91 6.68 -13.12 12.90
CA PRO A 91 5.35 -13.06 13.50
C PRO A 91 4.96 -11.72 14.13
N ALA A 92 5.92 -10.83 14.40
CA ALA A 92 5.65 -9.49 14.92
C ALA A 92 5.12 -8.54 13.83
N ILE A 93 5.37 -8.85 12.55
CA ILE A 93 4.91 -8.06 11.39
C ILE A 93 3.69 -8.74 10.73
N ALA A 94 3.72 -10.06 10.57
CA ALA A 94 2.55 -10.81 10.13
C ALA A 94 2.49 -12.18 10.77
N SER A 95 1.33 -12.51 11.33
CA SER A 95 1.03 -13.82 11.91
C SER A 95 0.14 -14.64 10.98
N VAL A 96 0.20 -15.97 11.09
CA VAL A 96 -0.55 -16.90 10.23
C VAL A 96 -1.44 -17.81 11.07
N SER A 97 -2.68 -18.03 10.63
CA SER A 97 -3.64 -18.92 11.28
C SER A 97 -4.59 -19.56 10.26
N PRO A 98 -4.88 -20.87 10.36
CA PRO A 98 -4.26 -21.83 11.29
C PRO A 98 -2.77 -22.07 10.96
N SER A 99 -2.00 -22.64 11.90
CA SER A 99 -0.60 -22.98 11.66
C SER A 99 -0.42 -24.28 10.86
N SER A 100 -1.50 -25.00 10.56
CA SER A 100 -1.47 -26.16 9.68
C SER A 100 -2.81 -26.36 8.97
N LEU A 101 -2.74 -26.95 7.78
CA LEU A 101 -3.89 -27.45 7.01
C LEU A 101 -3.68 -28.93 6.74
N ILE A 102 -4.77 -29.69 6.82
CA ILE A 102 -4.77 -31.14 6.60
C ILE A 102 -5.67 -31.43 5.41
N PHE A 103 -5.11 -32.06 4.39
CA PHE A 103 -5.84 -32.49 3.21
C PHE A 103 -6.00 -34.01 3.23
N THR A 104 -7.23 -34.47 3.14
CA THR A 104 -7.62 -35.87 3.05
C THR A 104 -7.87 -36.27 1.60
N PRO A 105 -7.88 -37.57 1.27
CA PRO A 105 -8.27 -38.05 -0.05
C PRO A 105 -9.71 -37.67 -0.47
N SER A 106 -10.53 -37.11 0.42
CA SER A 106 -11.90 -36.65 0.17
C SER A 106 -12.09 -35.13 0.11
N ASP A 107 -11.11 -34.33 0.54
CA ASP A 107 -11.21 -32.86 0.57
C ASP A 107 -10.01 -32.14 -0.06
N TYR A 108 -9.08 -32.88 -0.67
CA TYR A 108 -7.85 -32.35 -1.22
C TYR A 108 -8.07 -31.20 -2.21
N ASP A 109 -9.13 -31.27 -3.02
CA ASP A 109 -9.51 -30.29 -4.03
C ASP A 109 -10.49 -29.23 -3.51
N ILE A 110 -10.90 -29.31 -2.24
CA ILE A 110 -11.76 -28.33 -1.59
C ILE A 110 -10.87 -27.23 -1.00
N PRO A 111 -11.00 -25.96 -1.43
CA PRO A 111 -10.18 -24.87 -0.91
C PRO A 111 -10.37 -24.68 0.59
N GLN A 112 -9.27 -24.79 1.34
CA GLN A 112 -9.18 -24.49 2.76
C GLN A 112 -8.58 -23.10 2.95
N THR A 113 -8.99 -22.40 4.01
CA THR A 113 -8.59 -21.01 4.26
C THR A 113 -7.38 -20.91 5.18
N LEU A 114 -6.42 -20.07 4.79
CA LEU A 114 -5.32 -19.61 5.62
C LEU A 114 -5.42 -18.08 5.73
N THR A 115 -5.44 -17.56 6.95
CA THR A 115 -5.48 -16.12 7.21
C THR A 115 -4.12 -15.64 7.68
N ILE A 116 -3.59 -14.64 7.01
CA ILE A 116 -2.39 -13.91 7.40
C ILE A 116 -2.84 -12.57 7.96
N THR A 117 -2.53 -12.29 9.22
CA THR A 117 -2.91 -11.06 9.92
C THR A 117 -1.68 -10.16 10.05
N GLY A 118 -1.77 -8.95 9.51
CA GLY A 118 -0.74 -7.94 9.63
C GLY A 118 -0.72 -7.31 11.03
N ALA A 119 0.45 -6.87 11.46
CA ALA A 119 0.60 -6.01 12.61
C ALA A 119 -0.17 -4.70 12.41
N SER A 120 -0.41 -3.99 13.52
CA SER A 120 -1.01 -2.65 13.49
C SER A 120 -0.22 -1.72 12.56
N ASP A 121 -0.95 -0.84 11.88
CA ASP A 121 -0.41 0.31 11.13
C ASP A 121 0.59 1.08 12.00
N ASP A 122 1.77 1.36 11.45
CA ASP A 122 2.67 2.33 12.03
C ASP A 122 2.48 3.71 11.38
N THR A 123 3.53 4.52 11.25
CA THR A 123 3.41 5.88 10.69
C THR A 123 4.49 6.16 9.66
N ASP A 124 5.28 5.15 9.29
CA ASP A 124 6.34 5.32 8.33
C ASP A 124 5.79 5.28 6.90
N SER A 125 6.62 4.99 5.90
CA SER A 125 6.17 4.93 4.49
C SER A 125 6.69 3.67 3.79
N THR A 126 7.10 2.69 4.59
CA THR A 126 7.94 1.58 4.18
C THR A 126 7.15 0.29 4.19
N ASN A 127 7.10 -0.35 3.02
CA ASN A 127 6.55 -1.70 2.94
C ASN A 127 7.49 -2.70 3.61
N ASN A 128 6.89 -3.65 4.34
CA ASN A 128 7.62 -4.75 4.96
C ASN A 128 7.58 -6.01 4.07
N SER A 129 8.69 -6.72 3.96
CA SER A 129 8.78 -8.00 3.23
C SER A 129 8.88 -9.17 4.20
N ILE A 130 7.99 -10.15 4.05
CA ILE A 130 7.83 -11.29 4.96
C ILE A 130 7.76 -12.55 4.11
N VAL A 131 8.18 -13.69 4.67
CA VAL A 131 8.00 -14.99 4.02
C VAL A 131 7.15 -15.87 4.92
N ILE A 132 6.08 -16.44 4.36
CA ILE A 132 5.38 -17.57 4.96
C ILE A 132 6.05 -18.84 4.48
N SER A 133 6.64 -19.59 5.40
CA SER A 133 7.23 -20.90 5.15
C SER A 133 6.13 -21.96 5.17
N ILE A 134 6.02 -22.71 4.08
CA ILE A 134 5.10 -23.83 3.94
C ILE A 134 5.91 -25.12 4.03
N LEU A 135 5.85 -25.78 5.18
CA LEU A 135 6.49 -27.08 5.37
C LEU A 135 5.57 -28.16 4.82
N THR A 136 6.03 -28.83 3.76
CA THR A 136 5.35 -29.95 3.13
C THR A 136 5.47 -31.22 3.98
N PRO A 137 4.62 -32.24 3.74
CA PRO A 137 4.73 -33.53 4.42
C PRO A 137 6.09 -34.22 4.22
N ASP A 138 6.77 -33.93 3.12
CA ASP A 138 8.04 -34.54 2.74
C ASP A 138 9.24 -33.74 3.29
N SER A 139 8.97 -32.82 4.23
CA SER A 139 9.95 -31.97 4.90
C SER A 139 10.67 -30.97 3.99
N GLU A 140 10.14 -30.72 2.80
CA GLU A 140 10.53 -29.58 1.96
C GLU A 140 9.85 -28.31 2.47
N THR A 141 10.55 -27.18 2.40
CA THR A 141 9.99 -25.86 2.74
C THR A 141 9.83 -25.02 1.48
N ILE A 142 8.59 -24.63 1.19
CA ILE A 142 8.27 -23.72 0.10
C ILE A 142 8.13 -22.29 0.68
N PRO A 143 8.93 -21.32 0.21
CA PRO A 143 8.77 -19.92 0.61
C PRO A 143 7.62 -19.26 -0.15
N TYR A 144 6.68 -18.66 0.59
CA TYR A 144 5.61 -17.83 0.04
C TYR A 144 5.80 -16.37 0.49
N PRO A 145 6.44 -15.52 -0.34
CA PRO A 145 6.73 -14.14 0.04
C PRO A 145 5.47 -13.28 0.01
N ILE A 146 5.33 -12.47 1.06
CA ILE A 146 4.27 -11.49 1.30
C ILE A 146 4.91 -10.11 1.37
N VAL A 147 4.26 -9.14 0.73
CA VAL A 147 4.58 -7.72 0.92
C VAL A 147 3.48 -7.14 1.79
N GLN A 148 3.83 -6.78 3.03
CA GLN A 148 2.96 -5.95 3.83
C GLN A 148 3.05 -4.52 3.31
N LYS A 149 1.92 -3.95 2.95
CA LYS A 149 1.79 -2.63 2.34
C LYS A 149 1.52 -1.60 3.41
N ASP A 150 2.43 -0.63 3.51
CA ASP A 150 2.11 0.67 4.08
C ASP A 150 0.85 1.18 3.36
N ASN A 151 -0.09 1.64 4.16
CA ASN A 151 -1.41 1.97 3.71
C ASN A 151 -1.82 3.40 4.07
N ASP A 152 -0.89 4.17 4.62
CA ASP A 152 -1.05 5.57 4.99
C ASP A 152 -1.25 6.49 3.78
N LYS A 153 -1.79 7.66 4.06
CA LYS A 153 -1.80 8.81 3.16
C LYS A 153 -1.02 9.94 3.77
N PHE A 154 -0.20 10.59 2.97
CA PHE A 154 0.62 11.69 3.47
C PHE A 154 -0.04 13.04 3.23
N LEU A 155 0.16 13.94 4.19
CA LEU A 155 -0.18 15.35 4.04
C LEU A 155 0.92 16.23 4.63
N PHE A 156 0.85 17.52 4.31
CA PHE A 156 1.65 18.54 4.98
C PHE A 156 1.00 19.91 4.80
N ALA A 157 1.32 20.87 5.68
CA ALA A 157 1.04 22.27 5.42
C ALA A 157 2.27 22.96 4.82
N THR A 158 2.07 23.88 3.88
CA THR A 158 3.17 24.64 3.30
C THR A 158 3.87 25.49 4.39
N PRO A 159 5.22 25.52 4.41
CA PRO A 159 5.96 26.39 5.32
C PRO A 159 5.82 27.86 4.91
N VAL A 160 5.64 28.13 3.62
CA VAL A 160 5.27 29.44 3.08
C VAL A 160 3.79 29.69 3.31
N SER A 161 3.45 30.90 3.75
CA SER A 161 2.07 31.36 3.94
C SER A 161 1.58 32.18 2.75
N TYR A 162 0.30 32.07 2.45
CA TYR A 162 -0.36 32.68 1.31
C TYR A 162 -1.56 33.52 1.75
N ALA A 163 -1.74 34.69 1.13
CA ALA A 163 -3.02 35.38 1.14
C ALA A 163 -4.08 34.55 0.37
N GLY A 164 -5.35 34.87 0.55
CA GLY A 164 -6.50 34.12 0.03
C GLY A 164 -6.61 34.03 -1.50
N ASN A 165 -5.71 34.64 -2.28
CA ASN A 165 -5.70 34.60 -3.74
C ASN A 165 -4.82 33.48 -4.34
N PHE A 166 -4.46 32.49 -3.54
CA PHE A 166 -3.56 31.39 -3.91
C PHE A 166 -4.14 30.42 -4.98
N GLY A 167 -5.42 30.52 -5.31
CA GLY A 167 -6.10 29.69 -6.32
C GLY A 167 -6.14 30.29 -7.74
N SER A 168 -5.53 31.45 -7.96
CA SER A 168 -5.51 32.16 -9.24
C SER A 168 -4.82 31.31 -10.33
N GLY A 169 -5.58 30.64 -11.21
CA GLY A 169 -5.03 29.92 -12.38
C GLY A 169 -5.50 28.47 -12.61
N GLY A 170 -6.45 27.94 -11.83
CA GLY A 170 -6.99 26.59 -12.06
C GLY A 170 -7.07 25.70 -10.82
N PHE A 171 -7.30 26.32 -9.66
CA PHE A 171 -7.32 25.71 -8.33
C PHE A 171 -5.91 25.35 -7.81
N ALA A 172 -5.72 25.52 -6.50
CA ALA A 172 -4.42 25.64 -5.84
C ALA A 172 -3.54 24.37 -5.84
N ASP A 173 -3.94 23.31 -6.53
CA ASP A 173 -3.22 22.04 -6.56
C ASP A 173 -1.78 22.22 -7.08
N PHE A 174 -1.52 23.22 -7.94
CA PHE A 174 -0.16 23.55 -8.38
C PHE A 174 0.76 23.98 -7.23
N VAL A 175 0.23 24.68 -6.22
CA VAL A 175 0.99 25.06 -5.02
C VAL A 175 1.45 23.80 -4.31
N CYS A 176 0.52 22.87 -4.11
CA CYS A 176 0.79 21.63 -3.43
C CYS A 176 1.73 20.70 -4.18
N GLN A 177 1.53 20.54 -5.50
CA GLN A 177 2.42 19.70 -6.28
C GLN A 177 3.83 20.29 -6.37
N ASN A 178 3.96 21.62 -6.51
CA ASN A 178 5.27 22.26 -6.55
C ASN A 178 6.02 22.12 -5.23
N GLU A 179 5.33 22.32 -4.09
CA GLU A 179 5.95 22.16 -2.78
C GLU A 179 6.32 20.69 -2.51
N ALA A 180 5.44 19.74 -2.85
CA ALA A 180 5.72 18.31 -2.70
C ALA A 180 6.98 17.89 -3.48
N ASN A 181 7.14 18.39 -4.73
CA ASN A 181 8.32 18.11 -5.55
C ASN A 181 9.63 18.53 -4.87
N ASN A 182 9.61 19.64 -4.10
CA ASN A 182 10.77 20.11 -3.34
C ASN A 182 11.04 19.24 -2.11
N LEU A 183 9.99 18.67 -1.51
CA LEU A 183 10.08 17.88 -0.27
C LEU A 183 10.39 16.39 -0.52
N PHE A 184 10.29 15.88 -1.74
CA PHE A 184 10.62 14.48 -2.04
C PHE A 184 12.07 14.13 -1.67
N GLY A 185 13.02 15.06 -1.90
CA GLY A 185 14.41 14.86 -1.51
C GLY A 185 14.62 14.87 0.02
N SER A 186 13.63 15.30 0.79
CA SER A 186 13.62 15.33 2.25
C SER A 186 12.85 14.16 2.87
N GLY A 187 12.35 13.22 2.06
CA GLY A 187 11.68 12.01 2.51
C GLY A 187 10.15 12.04 2.42
N LEU A 188 9.53 13.12 1.92
CA LEU A 188 8.10 13.08 1.62
C LEU A 188 7.83 12.03 0.53
N PRO A 189 6.87 11.10 0.72
CA PRO A 189 6.56 10.10 -0.29
C PRO A 189 6.11 10.71 -1.61
N SER A 190 6.67 10.20 -2.72
CA SER A 190 6.35 10.66 -4.06
C SER A 190 4.87 10.45 -4.39
N GLY A 191 4.28 11.33 -5.18
CA GLY A 191 2.89 11.20 -5.60
C GLY A 191 2.29 12.49 -6.11
N THR A 192 0.99 12.44 -6.38
CA THR A 192 0.21 13.64 -6.69
C THR A 192 -0.34 14.22 -5.39
N TYR A 193 -0.14 15.52 -5.19
CA TYR A 193 -0.64 16.24 -4.02
C TYR A 193 -1.63 17.33 -4.44
N LYS A 194 -2.76 17.38 -3.76
CA LYS A 194 -3.85 18.34 -4.01
C LYS A 194 -4.15 19.16 -2.76
N THR A 195 -4.66 20.36 -2.95
CA THR A 195 -4.95 21.29 -1.85
C THR A 195 -6.15 20.86 -1.00
N PHE A 196 -6.00 20.85 0.33
CA PHE A 196 -7.12 20.71 1.26
C PHE A 196 -7.82 22.06 1.46
N ALA A 197 -8.58 22.48 0.47
CA ALA A 197 -9.50 23.60 0.59
C ALA A 197 -10.75 23.32 -0.26
N VAL A 198 -11.90 23.86 0.12
CA VAL A 198 -13.11 23.84 -0.71
C VAL A 198 -13.25 25.15 -1.47
N ALA A 199 -13.88 25.09 -2.64
CA ALA A 199 -14.19 26.27 -3.44
C ALA A 199 -15.39 26.00 -4.34
N GLY A 200 -16.55 26.56 -3.98
CA GLY A 200 -17.77 26.52 -4.78
C GLY A 200 -18.06 25.14 -5.42
N THR A 201 -17.96 25.07 -6.75
CA THR A 201 -18.20 23.87 -7.55
C THR A 201 -16.94 23.09 -7.92
N TRP A 202 -15.75 23.53 -7.50
CA TRP A 202 -14.47 22.92 -7.88
C TRP A 202 -14.08 21.80 -6.92
N ARG A 203 -14.14 22.08 -5.62
CA ARG A 203 -13.87 21.11 -4.55
C ARG A 203 -14.83 21.30 -3.40
N ARG A 204 -15.44 20.21 -2.94
CA ARG A 204 -16.47 20.22 -1.88
C ARG A 204 -16.49 18.90 -1.12
N ALA A 205 -16.69 18.96 0.20
CA ALA A 205 -16.83 17.79 1.06
C ALA A 205 -18.31 17.37 1.23
N MET A 206 -19.15 18.33 1.62
CA MET A 206 -20.58 18.16 1.89
C MET A 206 -21.44 19.21 1.15
N PRO A 207 -22.71 18.91 0.83
CA PRO A 207 -23.44 17.66 1.08
C PRO A 207 -23.07 16.53 0.11
N SER A 208 -22.42 16.87 -1.00
CA SER A 208 -21.93 15.92 -2.00
C SER A 208 -20.49 16.25 -2.32
N LYS A 209 -19.65 15.21 -2.32
CA LYS A 209 -18.24 15.33 -2.66
C LYS A 209 -18.08 15.75 -4.12
N ILE A 210 -17.28 16.78 -4.36
CA ILE A 210 -16.78 17.16 -5.68
C ILE A 210 -15.28 17.26 -5.56
N ASP A 211 -14.54 16.53 -6.41
CA ASP A 211 -13.08 16.46 -6.43
C ASP A 211 -12.46 16.42 -5.02
N TRP A 212 -13.06 15.61 -4.14
CA TRP A 212 -12.67 15.55 -2.74
C TRP A 212 -11.34 14.83 -2.56
N VAL A 213 -10.49 15.37 -1.68
CA VAL A 213 -9.08 14.96 -1.57
C VAL A 213 -8.82 13.89 -0.52
N LEU A 214 -9.73 13.70 0.44
CA LEU A 214 -9.59 12.63 1.43
C LEU A 214 -10.20 11.33 0.91
N LYS A 215 -9.62 10.20 1.33
CA LYS A 215 -10.10 8.84 1.09
C LYS A 215 -10.72 8.27 2.36
N PRO A 216 -11.69 7.33 2.27
CA PRO A 216 -12.32 6.76 3.45
C PRO A 216 -11.41 5.73 4.14
N ASN A 217 -11.51 5.64 5.46
CA ASN A 217 -10.80 4.65 6.30
C ASN A 217 -9.29 4.65 6.08
N LYS A 218 -8.70 5.84 6.07
CA LYS A 218 -7.26 6.06 5.95
C LYS A 218 -6.69 6.85 7.11
N ASP A 219 -5.53 6.44 7.55
CA ASP A 219 -4.67 7.24 8.40
C ASP A 219 -3.91 8.26 7.53
N TYR A 220 -3.95 9.51 7.97
CA TYR A 220 -3.27 10.63 7.34
C TYR A 220 -2.09 11.05 8.21
N ILE A 221 -0.90 10.92 7.65
CA ILE A 221 0.37 11.22 8.32
C ILE A 221 0.87 12.58 7.85
N ASP A 222 1.09 13.47 8.81
CA ASP A 222 1.67 14.79 8.59
C ASP A 222 3.19 14.71 8.49
N PHE A 223 3.72 15.24 7.40
CA PHE A 223 5.15 15.43 7.17
C PHE A 223 5.59 16.80 7.68
N ALA A 224 5.77 16.91 8.99
CA ALA A 224 6.13 18.15 9.67
C ALA A 224 7.65 18.39 9.65
N GLY A 225 8.24 18.60 8.46
CA GLY A 225 9.67 18.90 8.33
C GLY A 225 10.58 17.71 8.62
N GLY A 226 10.23 16.53 8.09
CA GLY A 226 11.03 15.30 8.22
C GLY A 226 10.61 14.36 9.34
N THR A 227 9.62 14.74 10.16
CA THR A 227 8.99 13.83 11.12
C THR A 227 7.60 13.45 10.61
N PHE A 228 7.28 12.17 10.70
CA PHE A 228 5.96 11.62 10.41
C PHE A 228 5.14 11.56 11.70
N VAL A 229 4.01 12.27 11.74
CA VAL A 229 3.10 12.28 12.88
C VAL A 229 1.68 12.06 12.38
N LYS A 230 0.95 11.11 12.98
CA LYS A 230 -0.47 10.93 12.66
C LYS A 230 -1.26 12.21 12.90
N ALA A 231 -1.81 12.80 11.84
CA ALA A 231 -2.64 13.99 11.89
C ALA A 231 -4.08 13.63 12.26
N PHE A 232 -4.66 12.76 11.44
CA PHE A 232 -6.06 12.31 11.53
C PHE A 232 -6.20 10.92 10.91
N ALA A 233 -7.06 10.08 11.48
CA ALA A 233 -7.74 9.03 10.73
C ALA A 233 -8.95 9.63 10.00
N THR A 234 -9.45 8.94 8.98
CA THR A 234 -10.70 9.29 8.29
C THR A 234 -11.76 8.21 8.48
N ASP A 235 -13.02 8.65 8.56
CA ASP A 235 -14.17 7.75 8.64
C ASP A 235 -14.53 7.13 7.27
N GLY A 236 -15.56 6.29 7.24
CA GLY A 236 -16.09 5.70 6.01
C GLY A 236 -16.65 6.73 5.01
N ASN A 237 -16.87 7.98 5.44
CA ASN A 237 -17.26 9.09 4.58
C ASN A 237 -16.06 9.91 4.10
N ALA A 238 -14.82 9.47 4.32
CA ALA A 238 -13.62 10.22 3.96
C ALA A 238 -13.58 11.62 4.59
N LEU A 239 -14.04 11.75 5.83
CA LEU A 239 -13.89 12.96 6.65
C LEU A 239 -12.98 12.64 7.82
N PHE A 240 -12.26 13.64 8.35
CA PHE A 240 -11.42 13.44 9.52
C PHE A 240 -12.28 12.97 10.71
N ALA A 241 -11.85 11.87 11.32
CA ALA A 241 -12.33 11.41 12.61
C ALA A 241 -11.58 12.20 13.69
N PHE A 242 -12.25 13.21 14.26
CA PHE A 242 -11.64 14.08 15.26
C PHE A 242 -11.12 13.32 16.49
N GLY A 243 -9.99 13.75 17.04
CA GLY A 243 -9.33 13.17 18.22
C GLY A 243 -8.41 11.96 17.94
N THR A 244 -8.26 11.55 16.68
CA THR A 244 -7.48 10.34 16.31
C THR A 244 -5.99 10.57 16.08
N GLY A 245 -5.51 11.82 16.15
CA GLY A 245 -4.12 12.18 15.94
C GLY A 245 -3.78 13.53 16.59
N SER A 246 -2.76 14.21 16.07
CA SER A 246 -2.26 15.50 16.59
C SER A 246 -2.74 16.72 15.81
N GLY A 247 -3.57 16.53 14.77
CA GLY A 247 -3.89 17.58 13.81
C GLY A 247 -2.75 17.88 12.85
N ILE A 248 -2.95 18.86 11.96
CA ILE A 248 -1.97 19.21 10.92
C ILE A 248 -1.06 20.34 11.44
N SER A 249 0.25 20.10 11.41
CA SER A 249 1.28 21.08 11.73
C SER A 249 1.39 22.12 10.61
N ALA A 250 1.18 23.37 10.96
CA ALA A 250 1.17 24.53 10.09
C ALA A 250 1.81 25.73 10.80
N THR A 251 1.80 26.89 10.15
CA THR A 251 2.19 28.13 10.82
C THR A 251 1.19 28.50 11.91
N ALA A 252 1.60 29.36 12.86
CA ALA A 252 0.73 29.80 13.97
C ALA A 252 -0.58 30.47 13.51
N ALA A 253 -0.64 30.99 12.28
CA ALA A 253 -1.84 31.56 11.68
C ALA A 253 -2.86 30.52 11.19
N GLY A 254 -2.50 29.23 11.22
CA GLY A 254 -3.31 28.13 10.71
C GLY A 254 -3.19 27.97 9.18
N TYR A 255 -4.24 27.42 8.57
CA TYR A 255 -4.28 27.14 7.14
C TYR A 255 -5.66 27.35 6.52
N TRP A 256 -5.70 27.78 5.27
CA TRP A 256 -6.94 27.99 4.54
C TRP A 256 -7.65 26.66 4.26
N THR A 257 -8.96 26.60 4.56
CA THR A 257 -9.80 25.42 4.28
C THR A 257 -11.07 25.79 3.53
N GLY A 258 -11.67 26.93 3.87
CA GLY A 258 -12.99 27.32 3.35
C GLY A 258 -14.12 26.48 3.92
N LEU A 259 -13.88 25.70 4.97
CA LEU A 259 -14.86 24.79 5.55
C LEU A 259 -15.57 25.43 6.75
N GLN A 260 -16.84 25.08 6.93
CA GLN A 260 -17.55 25.18 8.20
C GLN A 260 -17.16 24.01 9.12
N THR A 261 -17.56 24.09 10.38
CA THR A 261 -17.38 23.01 11.36
C THR A 261 -18.17 21.73 11.03
N ASP A 262 -19.15 21.82 10.14
CA ASP A 262 -19.98 20.70 9.64
C ASP A 262 -19.52 20.17 8.27
N TRP A 263 -18.32 20.55 7.81
CA TRP A 263 -17.74 20.20 6.49
C TRP A 263 -18.43 20.84 5.28
N SER A 264 -19.46 21.65 5.45
CA SER A 264 -20.03 22.43 4.35
C SER A 264 -19.08 23.55 3.90
N THR A 265 -19.27 24.04 2.68
CA THR A 265 -18.49 25.16 2.15
C THR A 265 -18.90 26.48 2.82
N ALA A 266 -17.90 27.20 3.31
CA ALA A 266 -18.00 28.50 3.96
C ALA A 266 -17.44 29.62 3.05
N SER A 267 -16.94 30.70 3.66
CA SER A 267 -16.25 31.77 2.94
C SER A 267 -14.91 31.27 2.42
N THR A 268 -14.60 31.59 1.17
CA THR A 268 -13.45 31.02 0.42
C THR A 268 -12.63 32.09 -0.28
N CYS A 269 -12.60 33.34 0.19
CA CYS A 269 -11.88 34.43 -0.50
C CYS A 269 -12.26 34.55 -1.98
N LEU A 270 -13.57 34.53 -2.25
CA LEU A 270 -14.17 34.53 -3.59
C LEU A 270 -13.70 33.35 -4.48
N GLY A 271 -13.57 32.14 -3.92
CA GLY A 271 -13.04 30.98 -4.65
C GLY A 271 -11.52 30.96 -4.75
N TRP A 272 -10.87 31.51 -3.74
CA TRP A 272 -9.43 31.68 -3.56
C TRP A 272 -8.76 32.56 -4.60
N THR A 273 -9.47 33.61 -5.04
CA THR A 273 -8.99 34.58 -6.02
C THR A 273 -8.83 35.98 -5.44
N SER A 274 -9.19 36.20 -4.18
CA SER A 274 -9.09 37.52 -3.54
C SER A 274 -8.08 37.54 -2.41
N SER A 275 -7.30 38.61 -2.35
CA SER A 275 -6.47 39.02 -1.21
C SER A 275 -6.92 40.38 -0.67
N ASN A 276 -8.18 40.75 -0.87
CA ASN A 276 -8.72 42.01 -0.40
C ASN A 276 -9.02 41.91 1.10
N PRO A 277 -8.64 42.91 1.93
CA PRO A 277 -8.93 42.93 3.37
C PRO A 277 -10.42 43.01 3.73
N SER A 278 -11.32 43.22 2.75
CA SER A 278 -12.77 43.19 2.97
C SER A 278 -13.41 41.83 2.66
N ASP A 279 -12.69 40.96 1.94
CA ASP A 279 -13.14 39.60 1.66
C ASP A 279 -12.72 38.67 2.79
N GLN A 280 -13.47 37.58 2.96
CA GLN A 280 -13.29 36.64 4.06
C GLN A 280 -13.05 35.21 3.57
N GLY A 281 -12.29 34.46 4.37
CA GLY A 281 -12.01 33.04 4.19
C GLY A 281 -12.09 32.28 5.50
N ASN A 282 -12.60 31.05 5.47
CA ASN A 282 -12.57 30.15 6.62
C ASN A 282 -11.25 29.35 6.62
N PHE A 283 -10.76 29.07 7.83
CA PHE A 283 -9.45 28.46 8.04
C PHE A 283 -9.47 27.53 9.24
N GLY A 284 -8.54 26.58 9.24
CA GLY A 284 -8.27 25.64 10.32
C GLY A 284 -7.10 26.09 11.19
N GLY A 285 -7.09 25.64 12.44
CA GLY A 285 -6.03 25.90 13.42
C GLY A 285 -4.81 24.97 13.25
N ASN A 286 -3.65 25.44 13.71
CA ASN A 286 -2.42 24.65 13.77
C ASN A 286 -2.50 23.55 14.84
N SER A 287 -2.14 22.31 14.46
CA SER A 287 -2.05 21.15 15.36
C SER A 287 -3.27 20.96 16.27
N ASP A 288 -4.46 21.26 15.74
CA ASP A 288 -5.72 21.01 16.44
C ASP A 288 -6.34 19.69 15.92
N PRO A 289 -6.36 18.62 16.73
CA PRO A 289 -6.93 17.33 16.33
C PRO A 289 -8.45 17.28 16.39
N ASN A 290 -9.11 18.39 16.74
CA ASN A 290 -10.56 18.47 16.84
C ASN A 290 -11.14 19.28 15.67
N VAL A 291 -12.41 19.69 15.81
CA VAL A 291 -13.12 20.46 14.79
C VAL A 291 -12.41 21.77 14.42
N GLY A 292 -11.67 22.37 15.35
CA GLY A 292 -10.88 23.57 15.10
C GLY A 292 -9.77 23.37 14.07
N GLY A 293 -9.34 22.12 13.84
CA GLY A 293 -8.43 21.76 12.76
C GLY A 293 -9.01 22.02 11.38
N ILE A 294 -10.32 21.83 11.16
CA ILE A 294 -10.92 22.14 9.84
C ILE A 294 -11.50 23.56 9.76
N SER A 295 -11.96 24.10 10.89
CA SER A 295 -12.59 25.43 10.95
C SER A 295 -12.56 25.98 12.36
N THR A 296 -12.02 27.18 12.54
CA THR A 296 -12.07 27.92 13.81
C THR A 296 -13.46 28.54 14.08
N GLY A 297 -14.41 28.39 13.15
CA GLY A 297 -15.77 28.92 13.25
C GLY A 297 -15.93 30.41 12.93
N THR A 298 -14.84 31.19 12.97
CA THR A 298 -14.84 32.60 12.56
C THR A 298 -13.90 32.80 11.38
N PRO A 299 -14.37 33.35 10.24
CA PRO A 299 -13.49 33.59 9.11
C PRO A 299 -12.48 34.71 9.40
N ASP A 300 -11.40 34.73 8.63
CA ASP A 300 -10.36 35.77 8.67
C ASP A 300 -10.35 36.55 7.34
N PHE A 301 -9.66 37.69 7.32
CA PHE A 301 -9.53 38.52 6.13
C PHE A 301 -8.57 37.89 5.11
N CYS A 302 -8.91 38.02 3.84
CA CYS A 302 -8.20 37.33 2.76
C CYS A 302 -6.80 37.89 2.47
N ASP A 303 -6.42 39.04 3.01
CA ASP A 303 -5.04 39.54 2.98
C ASP A 303 -4.14 38.91 4.05
N THR A 304 -4.70 38.18 5.01
CA THR A 304 -3.95 37.52 6.09
C THR A 304 -3.24 36.26 5.58
N PRO A 305 -1.90 36.17 5.65
CA PRO A 305 -1.18 34.98 5.19
C PRO A 305 -1.43 33.77 6.10
N LYS A 306 -1.77 32.62 5.49
CA LYS A 306 -1.89 31.32 6.17
C LYS A 306 -1.27 30.21 5.34
N SER A 307 -0.96 29.07 5.95
CA SER A 307 -0.48 27.91 5.20
C SER A 307 -1.57 27.36 4.26
N VAL A 308 -1.14 26.58 3.27
CA VAL A 308 -2.02 25.77 2.42
C VAL A 308 -1.72 24.31 2.74
N VAL A 309 -2.74 23.50 2.98
CA VAL A 309 -2.56 22.07 3.26
C VAL A 309 -2.61 21.27 1.97
N CYS A 310 -1.74 20.27 1.86
CA CYS A 310 -1.52 19.45 0.69
C CYS A 310 -1.69 17.98 1.04
N ILE A 311 -2.52 17.28 0.27
CA ILE A 311 -2.99 15.91 0.53
C ILE A 311 -2.57 15.00 -0.62
N GLN A 312 -1.87 13.91 -0.30
CA GLN A 312 -1.54 12.86 -1.26
C GLN A 312 -2.82 12.17 -1.78
N GLN A 313 -2.87 11.91 -3.09
CA GLN A 313 -4.04 11.32 -3.75
C GLN A 313 -4.04 9.78 -3.83
#